data_AF-F6GSQ9-F1
#
_entry.id   AF-F6GSQ9-F1
#
_cell.length_a   1.000
_cell.length_b   1.000
_cell.length_c   1.000
_cell.angle_alpha   90.00
_cell.angle_beta   90.00
_cell.angle_gamma   90.00
#
_symmetry.space_group_name_H-M   'P 1'
#
loop_
_entity.id
_entity.type
_entity.pdbx_description
1 polymer ?
#
loop_
_entity_poly.entity_id
_entity_poly.type
_entity_poly.pdbx_seq_one_letter_code
_entity_poly.pdbx_strand_id
1 'polypeptide(L)'
;MGKVETSFSEKSNSQYNPKEEVFRCVLTLHSLLENPPGDFPDNLREDAVKGFIGIFSFLRDEGKIARKLIECINIFLLKDGPNLGCQCLEIHNAVQQFVLRSWLTSHDRGLKDAVISYARLQLNLTRGAADGSPLVEQLLDVVGRELDQTNISSTSVPWSDTTKDDRLGTLTSSQCGLVELAALVFYRLRKLSWGGMERLWGKSVKRRGKWPPYNLFDLNNSPWER
;
A
#
# COMPACT_ATOMS: atom_id res chain seq x y z
N MET A 1 27.47 60.23 -27.60
CA MET A 1 27.84 59.42 -26.42
C MET A 1 26.66 59.37 -25.48
N GLY A 2 25.85 58.31 -25.57
CA GLY A 2 24.70 58.08 -24.70
C GLY A 2 25.11 57.16 -23.56
N LYS A 3 24.95 57.63 -22.33
CA LYS A 3 25.17 56.89 -21.09
C LYS A 3 24.00 55.90 -20.94
N VAL A 4 24.25 54.60 -21.13
CA VAL A 4 23.26 53.55 -20.86
C VAL A 4 23.47 53.10 -19.42
N GLU A 5 22.61 53.60 -18.54
CA GLU A 5 22.50 53.13 -17.16
C GLU A 5 21.88 51.73 -17.18
N THR A 6 22.67 50.71 -16.90
CA THR A 6 22.16 49.39 -16.57
C THR A 6 21.60 49.43 -15.16
N SER A 7 20.32 49.78 -15.03
CA SER A 7 19.54 49.50 -13.84
C SER A 7 19.34 47.98 -13.74
N PHE A 8 20.32 47.31 -13.15
CA PHE A 8 20.13 45.98 -12.59
C PHE A 8 19.10 46.14 -11.46
N SER A 9 17.82 45.96 -11.79
CA SER A 9 16.73 45.94 -10.83
C SER A 9 16.81 44.63 -10.06
N GLU A 10 17.76 44.57 -9.15
CA GLU A 10 17.78 43.62 -8.05
C GLU A 10 16.65 44.02 -7.09
N LYS A 11 15.44 43.53 -7.37
CA LYS A 11 14.30 43.72 -6.48
C LYS A 11 13.65 42.40 -6.13
N SER A 12 13.84 42.10 -4.85
CA SER A 12 13.01 41.34 -3.93
C SER A 12 13.37 39.87 -3.75
N ASN A 13 14.19 39.63 -2.71
CA ASN A 13 13.92 38.68 -1.64
C ASN A 13 12.87 37.61 -1.97
N SER A 14 13.29 36.53 -2.64
CA SER A 14 12.60 35.27 -2.46
C SER A 14 12.90 34.82 -1.04
N GLN A 15 11.88 34.80 -0.19
CA GLN A 15 11.95 34.20 1.13
C GLN A 15 12.36 32.74 0.93
N TYR A 16 13.64 32.43 1.12
CA TYR A 16 14.18 31.07 0.93
C TYR A 16 13.52 30.17 1.97
N ASN A 17 12.46 29.47 1.57
CA ASN A 17 11.77 28.51 2.40
C ASN A 17 12.33 27.12 2.08
N PRO A 18 13.22 26.56 2.92
CA PRO A 18 13.83 25.25 2.65
C PRO A 18 12.77 24.14 2.52
N LYS A 19 11.61 24.26 3.18
CA LYS A 19 10.52 23.28 3.05
C LYS A 19 9.84 23.32 1.69
N GLU A 20 9.73 24.50 1.08
CA GLU A 20 9.18 24.62 -0.27
C GLU A 20 10.14 24.08 -1.31
N GLU A 21 11.44 24.30 -1.12
CA GLU A 21 12.45 23.72 -2.01
C GLU A 21 12.45 22.20 -1.96
N VAL A 22 12.43 21.62 -0.76
CA VAL A 22 12.27 20.17 -0.60
C VAL A 22 11.00 19.67 -1.28
N PHE A 23 9.89 20.39 -1.12
CA PHE A 23 8.65 20.01 -1.77
C PHE A 23 8.76 20.07 -3.31
N ARG A 24 9.43 21.06 -3.89
CA ARG A 24 9.72 21.12 -5.32
C ARG A 24 10.58 19.94 -5.78
N CYS A 25 11.64 19.60 -5.05
CA CYS A 25 12.46 18.44 -5.35
C CYS A 25 11.64 17.13 -5.33
N VAL A 26 10.75 16.97 -4.36
CA VAL A 26 9.87 15.80 -4.27
C VAL A 26 8.88 15.74 -5.43
N LEU A 27 8.34 16.88 -5.88
CA LEU A 27 7.50 16.94 -7.08
C LEU A 27 8.28 16.56 -8.34
N THR A 28 9.52 17.02 -8.48
CA THR A 28 10.38 16.62 -9.59
C THR A 28 10.64 15.11 -9.57
N LEU A 29 10.96 14.55 -8.41
CA LEU A 29 11.12 13.09 -8.25
C LEU A 29 9.85 12.34 -8.65
N HIS A 30 8.68 12.82 -8.23
CA HIS A 30 7.41 12.23 -8.61
C HIS A 30 7.23 12.20 -10.13
N SER A 31 7.44 13.33 -10.81
CA SER A 31 7.30 13.41 -12.27
C SER A 31 8.27 12.47 -13.00
N LEU A 32 9.50 12.33 -12.51
CA LEU A 32 10.50 11.41 -13.07
C LEU A 32 10.10 9.94 -12.90
N LEU A 33 9.53 9.56 -11.75
CA LEU A 33 9.06 8.20 -11.52
C LEU A 33 7.78 7.90 -12.32
N GLU A 34 6.90 8.90 -12.46
CA GLU A 34 5.65 8.78 -13.21
C GLU A 34 5.90 8.67 -14.71
N ASN A 35 6.90 9.36 -15.23
CA ASN A 35 7.26 9.37 -16.65
C ASN A 35 8.78 9.21 -16.80
N PRO A 36 9.32 8.01 -16.57
CA PRO A 36 10.75 7.80 -16.67
C PRO A 36 11.18 7.87 -18.14
N PRO A 37 12.36 8.46 -18.43
CA PRO A 37 12.87 8.58 -19.80
C PRO A 37 13.28 7.24 -20.43
N GLY A 38 13.27 6.16 -19.65
CA GLY A 38 13.58 4.79 -20.04
C GLY A 38 13.49 3.87 -18.82
N ASP A 39 13.82 2.59 -19.01
CA ASP A 39 13.85 1.63 -17.90
C ASP A 39 14.97 1.96 -16.90
N PHE A 40 14.72 1.69 -15.61
CA PHE A 40 15.71 1.89 -14.56
C PHE A 40 16.80 0.81 -14.65
N PRO A 41 18.07 1.17 -14.89
CA PRO A 41 19.17 0.22 -14.77
C PRO A 41 19.31 -0.22 -13.31
N ASP A 42 19.84 -1.42 -13.08
CA ASP A 42 19.87 -2.05 -11.75
C ASP A 42 20.59 -1.19 -10.69
N ASN A 43 21.66 -0.49 -11.07
CA ASN A 43 22.38 0.43 -10.20
C ASN A 43 21.50 1.61 -9.74
N LEU A 44 20.75 2.22 -10.66
CA LEU A 44 19.85 3.33 -10.35
C LEU A 44 18.69 2.86 -9.48
N ARG A 45 18.22 1.62 -9.69
CA ARG A 45 17.18 1.01 -8.86
C ARG A 45 17.67 0.83 -7.42
N GLU A 46 18.88 0.31 -7.24
CA GLU A 46 19.50 0.17 -5.92
C GLU A 46 19.72 1.53 -5.23
N ASP A 47 20.19 2.54 -5.97
CA ASP A 47 20.38 3.90 -5.43
C ASP A 47 19.05 4.56 -5.07
N ALA A 48 17.98 4.32 -5.85
CA ALA A 48 16.64 4.78 -5.52
C ALA A 48 16.13 4.15 -4.22
N VAL A 49 16.33 2.83 -4.03
CA VAL A 49 16.02 2.12 -2.78
C VAL A 49 16.74 2.77 -1.59
N LYS A 50 18.06 2.96 -1.70
CA LYS A 50 18.87 3.62 -0.66
C LYS A 50 18.39 5.04 -0.38
N GLY A 51 18.03 5.78 -1.42
CA GLY A 51 17.46 7.13 -1.32
C GLY A 51 16.16 7.15 -0.52
N PHE A 52 15.21 6.26 -0.81
CA PHE A 52 13.96 6.17 -0.05
C PHE A 52 14.19 5.79 1.41
N ILE A 53 15.04 4.79 1.68
CA ILE A 53 15.41 4.40 3.05
C ILE A 53 16.02 5.59 3.80
N GLY A 54 16.96 6.30 3.16
CA GLY A 54 17.59 7.50 3.70
C GLY A 54 16.58 8.59 4.05
N ILE A 55 15.68 8.94 3.13
CA ILE A 55 14.66 9.97 3.37
C ILE A 55 13.74 9.60 4.54
N PHE A 56 13.22 8.37 4.55
CA PHE A 56 12.26 7.95 5.59
C PHE A 56 12.91 7.74 6.96
N SER A 57 14.23 7.54 7.02
CA SER A 57 14.95 7.53 8.29
C SER A 57 14.88 8.88 9.03
N PHE A 58 14.72 10.00 8.29
CA PHE A 58 14.59 11.35 8.85
C PHE A 58 13.16 11.89 8.86
N LEU A 59 12.26 11.29 8.09
CA LEU A 59 10.88 11.76 8.00
C LEU A 59 10.13 11.50 9.32
N ARG A 60 9.65 12.57 9.95
CA ARG A 60 8.85 12.51 11.19
C ARG A 60 7.51 13.20 11.04
N ASP A 61 7.45 14.29 10.27
CA ASP A 61 6.25 15.10 10.13
C ASP A 61 5.29 14.53 9.09
N GLU A 62 4.01 14.55 9.41
CA GLU A 62 2.93 14.31 8.46
C GLU A 62 2.64 15.61 7.68
N GLY A 63 2.34 15.51 6.40
CA GLY A 63 2.00 16.67 5.57
C GLY A 63 2.22 16.44 4.08
N LYS A 64 2.11 17.51 3.29
CA LYS A 64 2.17 17.44 1.81
C LYS A 64 3.45 16.77 1.28
N ILE A 65 4.59 16.96 1.94
CA ILE A 65 5.87 16.33 1.57
C ILE A 65 5.78 14.82 1.79
N ALA A 66 5.34 14.39 2.98
CA ALA A 66 5.22 12.98 3.32
C ALA A 66 4.22 12.26 2.42
N ARG A 67 3.05 12.87 2.16
CA ARG A 67 2.06 12.37 1.21
C ARG A 67 2.69 12.13 -0.16
N LYS A 68 3.39 13.13 -0.68
CA LYS A 68 4.01 13.04 -2.01
C LYS A 68 5.16 12.03 -2.06
N LEU A 69 5.92 11.88 -0.98
CA LEU A 69 6.96 10.84 -0.86
C LEU A 69 6.37 9.42 -0.88
N ILE A 70 5.25 9.18 -0.20
CA ILE A 70 4.56 7.89 -0.26
C ILE A 70 4.03 7.63 -1.68
N GLU A 71 3.47 8.64 -2.36
CA GLU A 71 3.08 8.53 -3.77
C GLU A 71 4.27 8.15 -4.67
N CYS A 72 5.45 8.77 -4.47
CA CYS A 72 6.67 8.39 -5.19
C CYS A 72 7.04 6.92 -4.98
N ILE A 73 7.01 6.44 -3.73
CA ILE A 73 7.26 5.02 -3.44
C ILE A 73 6.25 4.13 -4.14
N ASN A 74 4.96 4.49 -4.14
CA ASN A 74 3.93 3.70 -4.79
C ASN A 74 4.18 3.57 -6.30
N ILE A 75 4.54 4.67 -6.97
CA ILE A 75 4.86 4.64 -8.40
C ILE A 75 6.09 3.77 -8.66
N PHE A 76 7.14 3.94 -7.85
CA PHE A 76 8.36 3.14 -7.97
C PHE A 76 8.09 1.65 -7.77
N LEU A 77 7.36 1.27 -6.72
CA LEU A 77 7.01 -0.13 -6.44
C LEU A 77 6.04 -0.70 -7.47
N LEU A 78 5.15 0.11 -8.04
CA LEU A 78 4.22 -0.35 -9.07
C LEU A 78 4.96 -0.72 -10.36
N LYS A 79 5.97 0.09 -10.75
CA LYS A 79 6.71 -0.10 -12.00
C LYS A 79 7.88 -1.07 -11.87
N ASP A 80 8.70 -0.90 -10.85
CA ASP A 80 9.95 -1.63 -10.66
C ASP A 80 9.88 -2.69 -9.55
N GLY A 81 8.78 -2.76 -8.80
CA GLY A 81 8.59 -3.70 -7.70
C GLY A 81 8.97 -5.16 -8.01
N PRO A 82 8.52 -5.74 -9.13
CA PRO A 82 8.88 -7.11 -9.50
C PRO A 82 10.39 -7.32 -9.70
N ASN A 83 11.12 -6.27 -10.10
CA ASN A 83 12.55 -6.31 -10.38
C ASN A 83 13.42 -6.04 -9.14
N LEU A 84 12.82 -5.63 -8.02
CA LEU A 84 13.51 -5.31 -6.76
C LEU A 84 13.82 -6.54 -5.90
N GLY A 85 13.10 -7.64 -6.07
CA GLY A 85 13.23 -8.82 -5.21
C GLY A 85 13.09 -8.47 -3.72
N CYS A 86 14.10 -8.77 -2.90
CA CYS A 86 14.10 -8.51 -1.45
C CYS A 86 14.20 -7.02 -1.08
N GLN A 87 14.64 -6.14 -1.99
CA GLN A 87 14.79 -4.70 -1.72
C GLN A 87 13.45 -4.02 -1.43
N CYS A 88 12.33 -4.58 -1.91
CA CYS A 88 10.99 -4.14 -1.53
C CYS A 88 10.76 -4.18 -0.02
N LEU A 89 11.28 -5.22 0.65
CA LEU A 89 11.16 -5.39 2.09
C LEU A 89 12.10 -4.43 2.86
N GLU A 90 13.25 -4.08 2.29
CA GLU A 90 14.13 -3.07 2.88
C GLU A 90 13.45 -1.70 2.93
N ILE A 91 12.78 -1.30 1.83
CA ILE A 91 11.92 -0.11 1.81
C ILE A 91 10.83 -0.24 2.87
N HIS A 92 10.16 -1.38 2.95
CA HIS A 92 9.11 -1.60 3.94
C HIS A 92 9.61 -1.45 5.38
N ASN A 93 10.76 -2.05 5.71
CA ASN A 93 11.32 -1.97 7.05
C ASN A 93 11.65 -0.54 7.47
N ALA A 94 12.10 0.31 6.54
CA ALA A 94 12.38 1.73 6.80
C ALA A 94 11.11 2.58 6.93
N VAL A 95 10.07 2.24 6.15
CA VAL A 95 8.87 3.08 5.99
C VAL A 95 7.73 2.68 6.93
N GLN A 96 7.69 1.42 7.38
CA GLN A 96 6.57 0.83 8.15
C GLN A 96 6.18 1.66 9.38
N GLN A 97 7.14 2.15 10.16
CA GLN A 97 6.83 2.90 11.39
C GLN A 97 6.07 4.20 11.07
N PHE A 98 6.50 4.90 10.02
CA PHE A 98 5.83 6.10 9.54
C PHE A 98 4.43 5.75 9.00
N VAL A 99 4.33 4.71 8.17
CA VAL A 99 3.08 4.28 7.54
C VAL A 99 2.04 3.88 8.57
N LEU A 100 2.38 3.01 9.52
CA LEU A 100 1.42 2.50 10.51
C LEU A 100 0.92 3.60 11.43
N ARG A 101 1.81 4.51 11.85
CA ARG A 101 1.44 5.66 12.65
C ARG A 101 0.51 6.58 11.86
N SER A 102 0.94 7.04 10.68
CA SER A 102 0.16 7.98 9.85
C SER A 102 -1.17 7.40 9.38
N TRP A 103 -1.26 6.08 9.19
CA TRP A 103 -2.52 5.40 8.92
C TRP A 103 -3.56 5.68 10.01
N LEU A 104 -3.20 5.44 11.28
CA LEU A 104 -4.13 5.46 12.39
C LEU A 104 -4.36 6.87 12.96
N THR A 105 -3.34 7.75 12.90
CA THR A 105 -3.39 9.07 13.54
C THR A 105 -3.69 10.21 12.58
N SER A 106 -3.42 10.05 11.29
CA SER A 106 -3.57 11.16 10.35
C SER A 106 -5.03 11.40 10.02
N HIS A 107 -5.41 12.67 9.90
CA HIS A 107 -6.72 13.08 9.40
C HIS A 107 -6.69 13.41 7.90
N ASP A 108 -5.49 13.36 7.30
CA ASP A 108 -5.27 13.60 5.89
C ASP A 108 -5.71 12.38 5.06
N ARG A 109 -6.89 12.48 4.45
CA ARG A 109 -7.43 11.43 3.58
C ARG A 109 -6.51 11.09 2.41
N GLY A 110 -5.82 12.09 1.82
CA GLY A 110 -4.91 11.84 0.70
C GLY A 110 -3.69 11.04 1.11
N LEU A 111 -3.16 11.28 2.32
CA LEU A 111 -2.09 10.47 2.88
C LEU A 111 -2.57 9.05 3.19
N LYS A 112 -3.77 8.90 3.77
CA LYS A 112 -4.35 7.58 4.02
C LYS A 112 -4.54 6.77 2.74
N ASP A 113 -5.07 7.35 1.68
CA ASP A 113 -5.27 6.67 0.40
C ASP A 113 -3.94 6.22 -0.23
N ALA A 114 -2.90 7.07 -0.15
CA ALA A 114 -1.56 6.72 -0.59
C ALA A 114 -0.96 5.58 0.24
N VAL A 115 -1.20 5.58 1.55
CA VAL A 115 -0.76 4.53 2.48
C VAL A 115 -1.51 3.20 2.24
N ILE A 116 -2.81 3.23 1.96
CA ILE A 116 -3.60 2.04 1.60
C ILE A 116 -3.06 1.44 0.29
N SER A 117 -2.80 2.29 -0.69
CA SER A 117 -2.20 1.88 -1.98
C SER A 117 -0.82 1.24 -1.78
N TYR A 118 0.00 1.81 -0.89
CA TYR A 118 1.29 1.28 -0.51
C TYR A 118 1.19 -0.13 0.09
N ALA A 119 0.30 -0.34 1.08
CA ALA A 119 0.12 -1.64 1.70
C ALA A 119 -0.33 -2.71 0.71
N ARG A 120 -1.21 -2.35 -0.23
CA ARG A 120 -1.63 -3.24 -1.32
C ARG A 120 -0.46 -3.63 -2.21
N LEU A 121 0.40 -2.69 -2.58
CA LEU A 121 1.60 -2.97 -3.37
C LEU A 121 2.55 -3.92 -2.62
N GLN A 122 2.83 -3.64 -1.35
CA GLN A 122 3.68 -4.49 -0.52
C GLN A 122 3.15 -5.92 -0.40
N LEU A 123 1.84 -6.11 -0.18
CA LEU A 123 1.21 -7.44 -0.17
C LEU A 123 1.30 -8.17 -1.52
N ASN A 124 1.27 -7.44 -2.63
CA ASN A 124 1.37 -8.03 -3.95
C ASN A 124 2.82 -8.45 -4.28
N LEU A 125 3.80 -7.64 -3.89
CA LEU A 125 5.22 -7.91 -4.14
C LEU A 125 5.74 -9.05 -3.26
N THR A 126 5.22 -9.20 -2.04
CA THR A 126 5.61 -10.29 -1.13
C THR A 126 4.91 -11.63 -1.42
N ARG A 127 4.26 -11.79 -2.59
CA ARG A 127 3.32 -12.88 -2.86
C ARG A 127 3.85 -14.30 -2.67
N GLY A 128 5.15 -14.51 -2.85
CA GLY A 128 5.82 -15.80 -2.73
C GLY A 128 6.96 -15.82 -1.71
N ALA A 129 7.16 -14.75 -0.95
CA ALA A 129 8.24 -14.67 0.04
C ALA A 129 7.82 -15.35 1.35
N ALA A 130 8.73 -16.12 1.96
CA ALA A 130 8.51 -16.68 3.30
C ALA A 130 8.29 -15.58 4.36
N ASP A 131 8.88 -14.41 4.12
CA ASP A 131 8.83 -13.23 5.00
C ASP A 131 7.53 -12.41 4.88
N GLY A 132 6.55 -12.88 4.09
CA GLY A 132 5.25 -12.23 3.95
C GLY A 132 4.32 -12.39 5.16
N SER A 133 4.60 -13.33 6.09
CA SER A 133 3.73 -13.54 7.27
C SER A 133 3.70 -12.36 8.24
N PRO A 134 4.83 -11.75 8.68
CA PRO A 134 4.78 -10.59 9.57
C PRO A 134 4.08 -9.39 8.94
N LEU A 135 4.26 -9.16 7.63
CA LEU A 135 3.56 -8.09 6.90
C LEU A 135 2.04 -8.30 6.92
N VAL A 136 1.58 -9.53 6.67
CA VAL A 136 0.15 -9.86 6.67
C VAL A 136 -0.45 -9.69 8.07
N GLU A 137 0.26 -10.13 9.12
CA GLU A 137 -0.18 -9.96 10.51
C GLU A 137 -0.27 -8.49 10.91
N GLN A 138 0.76 -7.70 10.57
CA GLN A 138 0.80 -6.25 10.84
C GLN A 138 -0.36 -5.52 10.13
N LEU A 139 -0.60 -5.84 8.86
CA LEU A 139 -1.70 -5.23 8.11
C LEU A 139 -3.07 -5.69 8.61
N LEU A 140 -3.23 -6.95 9.04
CA LEU A 140 -4.47 -7.43 9.63
C LEU A 140 -4.85 -6.61 10.87
N ASP A 141 -3.89 -6.39 11.76
CA ASP A 141 -4.08 -5.64 12.99
C ASP A 141 -4.49 -4.18 12.71
N VAL A 142 -3.83 -3.51 11.77
CA VAL A 142 -4.11 -2.11 11.41
C VAL A 142 -5.44 -1.96 10.68
N VAL A 143 -5.72 -2.82 9.70
CA VAL A 143 -6.97 -2.80 8.93
C VAL A 143 -8.15 -3.13 9.84
N GLY A 144 -8.02 -4.09 10.76
CA GLY A 144 -9.04 -4.39 11.76
C GLY A 144 -9.38 -3.16 12.61
N ARG A 145 -8.36 -2.49 13.17
CA ARG A 145 -8.56 -1.27 13.96
C ARG A 145 -9.24 -0.14 13.18
N GLU A 146 -8.83 0.10 11.93
CA GLU A 146 -9.46 1.17 11.14
C GLU A 146 -10.90 0.83 10.77
N LEU A 147 -11.20 -0.42 10.41
CA LEU A 147 -12.57 -0.86 10.15
C LEU A 147 -13.48 -0.67 11.38
N ASP A 148 -13.00 -1.04 12.58
CA ASP A 148 -13.73 -0.82 13.82
C ASP A 148 -13.99 0.68 14.08
N GLN A 149 -12.99 1.54 13.87
CA GLN A 149 -13.14 2.99 13.99
C GLN A 149 -14.17 3.57 13.00
N THR A 150 -14.15 3.11 11.75
CA THR A 150 -15.11 3.58 10.72
C THR A 150 -16.54 3.16 11.02
N ASN A 151 -16.76 1.98 11.61
CA ASN A 151 -18.07 1.51 12.07
C ASN A 151 -18.61 2.36 13.23
N ILE A 152 -17.75 2.72 14.20
CA ILE A 152 -18.14 3.57 15.33
C ILE A 152 -18.53 4.99 14.83
N SER A 153 -17.79 5.49 13.82
CA SER A 153 -18.00 6.83 13.26
C SER A 153 -19.27 6.94 12.40
N SER A 154 -19.70 5.85 11.76
CA SER A 154 -20.93 5.81 10.94
C SER A 154 -22.20 5.59 11.77
N THR A 155 -22.07 5.12 13.01
CA THR A 155 -23.19 4.80 13.91
C THR A 155 -23.84 6.05 14.55
N SER A 156 -23.35 7.26 14.28
CA SER A 156 -23.92 8.51 14.84
C SER A 156 -25.05 9.14 14.02
N VAL A 157 -25.64 8.45 13.03
CA VAL A 157 -26.86 8.92 12.36
C VAL A 157 -28.06 8.36 13.14
N PRO A 158 -28.90 9.21 13.77
CA PRO A 158 -30.08 8.73 14.48
C PRO A 158 -30.96 7.99 13.47
N TRP A 159 -31.36 6.77 13.82
CA TRP A 159 -32.31 5.99 13.06
C TRP A 159 -33.64 6.76 13.00
N SER A 160 -33.81 7.57 11.95
CA SER A 160 -35.11 8.13 11.60
C SER A 160 -35.88 7.04 10.86
N ASP A 161 -36.85 6.50 11.57
CA ASP A 161 -37.86 5.59 11.07
C ASP A 161 -38.56 6.17 9.82
N THR A 162 -39.11 5.29 8.98
CA THR A 162 -40.01 5.53 7.82
C THR A 162 -39.39 5.46 6.41
N THR A 163 -39.59 4.27 5.82
CA THR A 163 -39.95 3.96 4.40
C THR A 163 -38.95 4.18 3.26
N LYS A 164 -38.57 3.04 2.66
CA LYS A 164 -38.29 2.78 1.22
C LYS A 164 -37.37 3.79 0.50
N ASP A 165 -36.07 3.49 0.46
CA ASP A 165 -35.27 3.68 -0.76
C ASP A 165 -34.03 2.75 -0.72
N ASP A 166 -33.79 2.05 -1.82
CA ASP A 166 -32.68 1.12 -2.08
C ASP A 166 -31.35 1.88 -2.23
N ARG A 167 -30.92 2.56 -1.18
CA ARG A 167 -29.57 3.15 -1.12
C ARG A 167 -28.73 2.38 -0.14
N LEU A 168 -28.34 1.17 -0.54
CA LEU A 168 -27.07 0.59 -0.10
C LEU A 168 -26.00 1.66 -0.38
N GLY A 169 -25.57 2.34 0.69
CA GLY A 169 -24.77 3.54 0.61
C GLY A 169 -23.55 3.34 -0.27
N THR A 170 -23.41 4.18 -1.29
CA THR A 170 -22.24 4.21 -2.17
C THR A 170 -21.01 4.46 -1.30
N LEU A 171 -20.14 3.45 -1.15
CA LEU A 171 -18.87 3.61 -0.46
C LEU A 171 -18.06 4.71 -1.14
N THR A 172 -17.48 5.60 -0.34
CA THR A 172 -16.51 6.58 -0.86
C THR A 172 -15.29 5.84 -1.44
N SER A 173 -14.60 6.42 -2.42
CA SER A 173 -13.44 5.79 -3.08
C SER A 173 -12.37 5.31 -2.08
N SER A 174 -12.16 6.05 -0.98
CA SER A 174 -11.25 5.67 0.10
C SER A 174 -11.72 4.45 0.89
N GLN A 175 -13.04 4.32 1.15
CA GLN A 175 -13.61 3.15 1.80
C GLN A 175 -13.52 1.90 0.90
N CYS A 176 -13.67 2.08 -0.42
CA CYS A 176 -13.47 1.00 -1.40
C CYS A 176 -12.03 0.47 -1.32
N GLY A 177 -11.03 1.37 -1.28
CA GLY A 177 -9.63 0.99 -1.14
C GLY A 177 -9.32 0.19 0.13
N LEU A 178 -9.87 0.60 1.28
CA LEU A 178 -9.71 -0.11 2.56
C LEU A 178 -10.34 -1.51 2.52
N VAL A 179 -11.55 -1.63 1.98
CA VAL A 179 -12.27 -2.91 1.88
C VAL A 179 -11.55 -3.87 0.93
N GLU A 180 -11.06 -3.38 -0.21
CA GLU A 180 -10.24 -4.18 -1.14
C GLU A 180 -8.96 -4.69 -0.46
N LEU A 181 -8.29 -3.83 0.31
CA LEU A 181 -7.11 -4.24 1.07
C LEU A 181 -7.46 -5.28 2.13
N ALA A 182 -8.55 -5.09 2.87
CA ALA A 182 -9.01 -6.05 3.87
C ALA A 182 -9.24 -7.43 3.25
N ALA A 183 -9.96 -7.48 2.12
CA ALA A 183 -10.19 -8.72 1.39
C ALA A 183 -8.88 -9.41 0.98
N LEU A 184 -7.89 -8.65 0.52
CA LEU A 184 -6.56 -9.17 0.19
C LEU A 184 -5.83 -9.74 1.40
N VAL A 185 -5.83 -9.04 2.54
CA VAL A 185 -5.20 -9.49 3.79
C VAL A 185 -5.84 -10.80 4.27
N PHE A 186 -7.17 -10.87 4.32
CA PHE A 186 -7.87 -12.09 4.73
C PHE A 186 -7.60 -13.27 3.80
N TYR A 187 -7.59 -13.03 2.49
CA TYR A 187 -7.25 -14.06 1.50
C TYR A 187 -5.83 -14.59 1.71
N ARG A 188 -4.87 -13.70 1.99
CA ARG A 188 -3.48 -14.05 2.27
C ARG A 188 -3.32 -14.91 3.50
N LEU A 189 -3.96 -14.50 4.59
CA LEU A 189 -3.92 -15.22 5.86
C LEU A 189 -4.46 -16.65 5.71
N ARG A 190 -5.61 -16.79 5.02
CA ARG A 190 -6.18 -18.11 4.72
C ARG A 190 -5.21 -18.98 3.92
N LYS A 191 -4.55 -18.42 2.90
CA LYS A 191 -3.58 -19.16 2.08
C LYS A 191 -2.36 -19.61 2.89
N LEU A 192 -1.85 -18.76 3.80
CA LEU A 192 -0.74 -19.11 4.69
C LEU A 192 -1.13 -20.21 5.70
N SER A 193 -2.33 -20.11 6.28
CA SER A 193 -2.88 -21.11 7.20
C SER A 193 -3.08 -22.47 6.52
N TRP A 194 -3.70 -22.47 5.34
CA TRP A 194 -3.93 -23.69 4.56
C TRP A 194 -2.63 -24.31 4.05
N GLY A 195 -1.69 -23.52 3.53
CA GLY A 195 -0.37 -24.02 3.13
C GLY A 195 0.49 -24.50 4.30
N GLY A 196 0.24 -24.01 5.52
CA GLY A 196 0.77 -24.58 6.76
C GLY A 196 0.20 -25.97 7.05
N MET A 197 -1.12 -26.12 6.95
CA MET A 197 -1.80 -27.42 7.10
C MET A 197 -1.33 -28.42 6.04
N GLU A 198 -1.27 -28.08 4.76
CA GLU A 198 -0.78 -29.01 3.71
C GLU A 198 0.67 -29.47 3.95
N ARG A 199 1.56 -28.60 4.48
CA ARG A 199 2.93 -29.00 4.84
C ARG A 199 2.98 -29.94 6.04
N LEU A 200 2.06 -29.81 6.99
CA LEU A 200 1.95 -30.69 8.17
C LEU A 200 1.29 -32.03 7.80
N TRP A 201 0.22 -31.99 7.02
CA TRP A 201 -0.53 -33.17 6.56
C TRP A 201 0.22 -33.94 5.47
N GLY A 202 0.87 -33.27 4.51
CA GLY A 202 1.70 -33.91 3.49
C GLY A 202 2.94 -34.63 4.06
N LYS A 203 3.51 -34.12 5.17
CA LYS A 203 4.56 -34.82 5.93
C LYS A 203 4.01 -36.00 6.73
N SER A 204 2.77 -35.92 7.21
CA SER A 204 2.10 -37.00 7.96
C SER A 204 1.64 -38.15 7.03
N VAL A 205 1.19 -37.83 5.81
CA VAL A 205 0.76 -38.80 4.80
C VAL A 205 1.93 -39.59 4.23
N LYS A 206 3.14 -39.02 4.13
CA LYS A 206 4.33 -39.77 3.67
C LYS A 206 4.88 -40.76 4.70
N ARG A 207 4.52 -40.64 5.99
CA ARG A 207 4.91 -41.58 7.06
C ARG A 207 3.86 -42.63 7.38
N ARG A 208 2.64 -42.50 6.87
CA ARG A 208 1.59 -43.53 6.98
C ARG A 208 1.13 -43.90 5.59
N GLY A 209 1.80 -44.89 5.03
CA GLY A 209 1.25 -45.63 3.89
C GLY A 209 -0.15 -46.12 4.24
N LYS A 210 -1.07 -45.88 3.30
CA LYS A 210 -2.52 -46.16 3.33
C LYS A 210 -3.40 -45.03 3.88
N TRP A 211 -4.08 -44.36 2.95
CA TRP A 211 -5.46 -43.96 3.15
C TRP A 211 -6.33 -44.61 2.05
N PRO A 212 -7.58 -45.01 2.36
CA PRO A 212 -8.52 -45.59 1.41
C PRO A 212 -9.07 -44.51 0.45
N PRO A 213 -9.60 -44.90 -0.72
CA PRO A 213 -10.08 -43.95 -1.71
C PRO A 213 -11.45 -43.40 -1.27
N TYR A 214 -11.50 -42.13 -0.85
CA TYR A 214 -12.75 -41.39 -0.87
C TYR A 214 -12.88 -40.70 -2.23
N ASN A 215 -13.43 -41.44 -3.19
CA ASN A 215 -14.11 -40.84 -4.34
C ASN A 215 -15.37 -40.16 -3.82
N LEU A 216 -15.38 -38.83 -3.78
CA LEU A 216 -16.62 -38.09 -3.61
C LEU A 216 -16.53 -36.76 -4.36
N PHE A 217 -16.54 -36.84 -5.69
CA PHE A 217 -17.03 -35.79 -6.59
C PHE A 217 -17.30 -36.41 -7.98
N ASP A 218 -18.26 -37.33 -8.05
CA ASP A 218 -19.03 -37.57 -9.29
C ASP A 218 -20.24 -36.62 -9.27
N LEU A 219 -20.00 -35.36 -9.64
CA LEU A 219 -21.03 -34.42 -10.03
C LEU A 219 -21.08 -34.42 -11.57
N ASN A 220 -21.63 -35.50 -12.13
CA ASN A 220 -22.11 -35.54 -13.50
C ASN A 220 -23.20 -36.61 -13.58
N ASN A 221 -24.41 -36.25 -13.18
CA ASN A 221 -25.66 -36.82 -13.70
C ASN A 221 -26.84 -35.95 -13.25
N SER A 222 -27.24 -35.03 -14.12
CA SER A 222 -28.51 -34.30 -14.06
C SER A 222 -29.68 -35.26 -14.31
N PRO A 223 -30.76 -35.24 -13.53
CA PRO A 223 -31.96 -36.01 -13.81
C PRO A 223 -33.03 -35.13 -14.47
N TRP A 224 -32.94 -34.90 -15.78
CA TRP A 224 -34.04 -34.34 -16.60
C TRP A 224 -34.06 -34.93 -18.02
N GLU A 225 -34.04 -36.25 -18.13
CA GLU A 225 -34.53 -36.96 -19.32
C GLU A 225 -35.30 -38.22 -18.88
N ARG A 226 -36.60 -38.05 -18.61
CA ARG A 226 -37.66 -38.98 -19.00
C ARG A 226 -39.03 -38.36 -18.84
#